data_AF-D7B3P9-F1
#
_entry.id   AF-D7B3P9-F1
#
_cell.length_a   1.000
_cell.length_b   1.000
_cell.length_c   1.000
_cell.angle_alpha   90.00
_cell.angle_beta   90.00
_cell.angle_gamma   90.00
#
_symmetry.space_group_name_H-M   'P 1'
#
loop_
_entity.id
_entity.type
_entity.pdbx_description
1 polymer ?
#
loop_
_entity_poly.entity_id
_entity_poly.type
_entity_poly.pdbx_seq_one_letter_code
_entity_poly.pdbx_strand_id
1 'polypeptide(L)' 'MSGPDDERRVDFLDDLDILPDTTGDERGPGWGDSDDDSTARLLAERPPHWD' A
#
# COMPACT_ATOMS: atom_id res chain seq x y z
N MET A 1 4.71 -16.03 -24.23
CA MET A 1 4.24 -17.21 -23.48
C MET A 1 3.36 -16.67 -22.38
N SER A 2 2.16 -17.22 -22.20
CA SER A 2 1.35 -16.87 -21.05
C SER A 2 2.04 -17.31 -19.77
N GLY A 3 2.08 -16.43 -18.78
CA GLY A 3 2.62 -16.75 -17.47
C GLY A 3 1.64 -17.60 -16.68
N PRO A 4 2.08 -18.24 -15.58
CA PRO A 4 1.20 -19.00 -14.69
C PRO A 4 0.04 -18.17 -14.12
N ASP A 5 0.16 -16.85 -14.18
CA ASP A 5 -0.88 -15.90 -13.79
C ASP A 5 -2.07 -15.88 -14.75
N ASP A 6 -1.82 -16.04 -16.05
CA ASP A 6 -2.83 -15.97 -17.12
C ASP A 6 -3.77 -17.20 -17.13
N GLU A 7 -3.35 -18.30 -16.51
CA GLU A 7 -4.14 -19.53 -16.36
C GLU A 7 -5.02 -19.51 -15.10
N ARG A 8 -4.88 -18.49 -14.23
CA ARG A 8 -5.70 -18.38 -13.02
C ARG A 8 -7.11 -17.96 -13.40
N ARG A 9 -8.09 -18.77 -13.00
CA ARG A 9 -9.50 -18.45 -13.18
C ARG A 9 -9.90 -17.29 -12.26
N VAL A 10 -10.43 -16.22 -12.84
CA VAL A 10 -11.05 -15.10 -12.13
C VAL A 10 -12.56 -15.26 -12.24
N ASP A 11 -13.22 -15.50 -11.11
CA ASP A 11 -14.67 -15.51 -11.04
C ASP A 11 -15.16 -14.10 -10.71
N PHE A 12 -15.93 -13.50 -11.61
CA PHE A 12 -16.56 -12.20 -11.40
C PHE A 12 -17.85 -12.39 -10.59
N LEU A 13 -18.02 -11.56 -9.56
CA LEU A 13 -19.26 -11.50 -8.79
C LEU A 13 -20.09 -10.33 -9.31
N ASP A 14 -21.37 -10.59 -9.60
CA ASP A 14 -22.29 -9.59 -10.16
C ASP A 14 -22.84 -8.62 -9.08
N ASP A 15 -22.81 -9.04 -7.80
CA ASP A 15 -23.37 -8.30 -6.67
C ASP A 15 -22.27 -7.95 -5.65
N LEU A 16 -21.37 -7.04 -6.01
CA LEU A 16 -20.34 -6.53 -5.11
C LEU A 16 -20.85 -5.33 -4.31
N ASP A 17 -20.60 -5.31 -3.01
CA ASP A 17 -20.82 -4.13 -2.19
C ASP A 17 -19.92 -2.98 -2.68
N ILE A 18 -20.53 -1.83 -2.96
CA ILE A 18 -19.79 -0.62 -3.32
C ILE A 18 -19.11 -0.09 -2.07
N LEU A 19 -17.79 -0.17 -2.04
CA LEU A 19 -16.98 0.42 -0.97
C LEU A 19 -17.18 1.95 -0.95
N PRO A 20 -17.10 2.58 0.23
CA PRO A 20 -17.13 4.03 0.36
C PRO A 20 -16.01 4.67 -0.48
N ASP A 21 -16.25 5.90 -0.94
CA ASP A 21 -15.26 6.65 -1.72
C ASP A 21 -14.02 6.96 -0.86
N THR A 22 -12.95 6.20 -1.06
CA THR A 22 -11.67 6.36 -0.36
C THR A 22 -10.68 7.24 -1.12
N THR A 23 -11.14 8.05 -2.09
CA THR A 23 -10.27 9.01 -2.79
C THR A 23 -9.99 10.28 -1.98
N GLY A 24 -10.68 10.44 -0.85
CA GLY A 24 -10.35 11.44 0.16
C GLY A 24 -9.02 11.15 0.86
N ASP A 25 -8.39 12.19 1.40
CA ASP A 25 -7.23 12.05 2.28
C ASP A 25 -7.70 11.43 3.62
N GLU A 26 -7.91 10.12 3.63
CA GLU A 26 -8.25 9.30 4.80
C GLU A 26 -7.02 9.15 5.73
N ARG A 27 -6.32 10.25 5.99
CA ARG A 27 -5.38 10.35 7.12
C ARG A 27 -6.19 10.35 8.42
N GLY A 28 -6.84 9.23 8.71
CA GLY A 28 -7.06 8.86 10.08
C GLY A 28 -5.69 8.70 10.75
N PRO A 29 -5.54 9.03 12.05
CA PRO A 29 -4.34 8.69 12.80
C PRO A 29 -4.18 7.16 12.78
N GLY A 30 -3.44 6.65 11.79
CA GLY A 30 -3.37 5.24 11.45
C GLY A 30 -1.94 4.83 11.11
N TRP A 31 -1.50 3.73 11.73
CA TRP A 31 -0.21 3.05 11.60
C TRP A 31 1.04 3.78 12.11
N GLY A 32 0.88 4.66 13.10
CA GLY A 32 2.00 5.16 13.89
C GLY A 32 2.64 6.44 13.36
N ASP A 33 1.90 7.25 12.59
CA ASP A 33 2.31 8.61 12.28
C ASP A 33 2.25 9.45 13.56
N SER A 34 3.34 9.42 14.33
CA SER A 34 3.69 10.55 15.20
C SER A 34 4.36 11.58 14.30
N ASP A 35 3.89 12.83 14.35
CA ASP A 35 4.50 13.99 13.69
C ASP A 35 6.01 14.19 14.01
N ASP A 36 6.53 13.44 14.99
CA ASP A 36 7.96 13.37 15.33
C ASP A 36 8.73 12.47 14.36
N ASP A 37 9.34 13.12 13.37
CA ASP A 37 10.63 12.76 12.74
C ASP A 37 10.86 11.28 12.38
N SER A 38 9.83 10.61 11.84
CA SER A 38 9.90 9.24 11.32
C SER A 38 11.00 9.04 10.25
N THR A 39 11.41 10.13 9.60
CA THR A 39 12.46 10.13 8.58
C THR A 39 13.87 10.01 9.19
N ALA A 40 14.09 10.47 10.42
CA ALA A 40 15.39 10.41 11.08
C ALA A 40 15.89 8.96 11.26
N ARG A 41 14.98 8.02 11.59
CA ARG A 41 15.32 6.59 11.70
C ARG A 41 15.76 6.03 10.35
N LEU A 42 15.02 6.32 9.28
CA LEU A 42 15.29 5.81 7.95
C LEU A 42 16.62 6.33 7.38
N LEU A 43 16.97 7.58 7.70
CA LEU A 43 18.25 8.17 7.33
C LEU A 43 19.42 7.57 8.14
N ALA A 44 19.21 7.30 9.43
CA ALA A 44 20.23 6.68 10.29
C ALA A 44 20.54 5.23 9.89
N GLU A 45 19.56 4.50 9.35
CA GLU A 45 19.68 3.08 8.94
C GLU A 45 20.01 2.92 7.45
N ARG A 46 20.36 4.01 6.75
CA ARG A 46 20.61 4.02 5.30
C ARG A 46 21.72 3.01 4.89
N PRO A 47 21.44 2.10 3.94
CA PRO A 47 22.45 1.21 3.37
C PRO A 47 23.59 1.97 2.67
N PRO A 48 24.83 1.43 2.69
CA PRO A 48 26.01 2.11 2.17
C PRO A 48 26.04 2.31 0.63
N HIS A 49 25.08 1.75 -0.11
CA HIS A 49 24.99 1.88 -1.57
C HIS A 49 23.98 2.94 -2.03
N TRP A 50 23.40 3.73 -1.11
CA TRP A 50 22.45 4.81 -1.39
C TRP A 50 23.11 6.19 -1.47
N ASP A 51 24.41 6.25 -1.78
CA ASP A 51 25.16 7.49 -2.05
C ASP A 51 25.25 7.77 -3.56
#